data_AF-A0A0W0VZT8-F1
#
_entry.id   AF-A0A0W0VZT8-F1
#
_cell.length_a   1.000
_cell.length_b   1.000
_cell.length_c   1.000
_cell.angle_alpha   90.00
_cell.angle_beta   90.00
_cell.angle_gamma   90.00
#
_symmetry.space_group_name_H-M   'P 1'
#
loop_
_entity.id
_entity.type
_entity.pdbx_description
1 polymer ?
#
loop_
_entity_poly.entity_id
_entity_poly.type
_entity_poly.pdbx_seq_one_letter_code
_entity_poly.pdbx_strand_id
1 'polypeptide(L)'
;MIIEKHFAYKITNDSKGVNAQIHSDFEEEKMIDMLKDINAANSEGLYWIFKQRDGEPKEPLCIIDCQYKRIYYHYSGDVEDIDTMIKKLSK
;
A
#
# COMPACT_ATOMS: atom_id res chain seq x y z
N MET A 1 23.95 -3.66 2.13
CA MET A 1 22.53 -4.09 2.16
C MET A 1 21.77 -3.10 1.30
N ILE A 2 21.09 -3.54 0.25
CA ILE A 2 20.30 -2.64 -0.61
C ILE A 2 18.93 -2.55 0.06
N ILE A 3 18.55 -1.36 0.54
CA ILE A 3 17.23 -1.13 1.15
C ILE A 3 16.19 -1.19 0.03
N GLU A 4 15.18 -2.02 0.21
CA GLU A 4 14.06 -2.11 -0.72
C GLU A 4 13.17 -0.88 -0.60
N LYS A 5 12.85 -0.26 -1.74
CA LYS A 5 12.01 0.93 -1.80
C LYS A 5 10.71 0.64 -2.52
N HIS A 6 9.65 1.28 -2.04
CA HIS A 6 8.30 1.12 -2.54
C HIS A 6 7.70 2.46 -2.96
N PHE A 7 6.83 2.38 -3.97
CA PHE A 7 6.02 3.49 -4.45
C PHE A 7 4.56 3.18 -4.19
N ALA A 8 3.78 4.17 -3.75
CA ALA A 8 2.35 4.00 -3.50
C ALA A 8 1.55 5.04 -4.29
N TYR A 9 0.51 4.60 -4.98
CA TYR A 9 -0.52 5.50 -5.51
C TYR A 9 -1.74 5.42 -4.61
N LYS A 10 -2.17 6.53 -4.03
CA LYS A 10 -3.46 6.61 -3.35
C LYS A 10 -4.53 6.98 -4.36
N ILE A 11 -5.46 6.06 -4.58
CA ILE A 11 -6.57 6.19 -5.50
C ILE A 11 -7.83 6.44 -4.67
N THR A 12 -8.46 7.59 -4.86
CA THR A 12 -9.74 7.94 -4.22
C THR A 12 -10.77 8.27 -5.28
N ASN A 13 -12.04 8.02 -5.00
CA ASN A 13 -13.14 8.44 -5.84
C ASN A 13 -13.92 9.53 -5.10
N ASP A 14 -13.94 10.74 -5.64
CA ASP A 14 -14.72 11.85 -5.08
C ASP A 14 -15.73 12.40 -6.10
N SER A 15 -16.44 13.47 -5.75
CA SER A 15 -17.46 14.08 -6.61
C SER A 15 -16.93 14.64 -7.93
N LYS A 16 -15.60 14.76 -8.09
CA LYS A 16 -14.92 15.18 -9.33
C LYS A 16 -14.37 13.98 -10.13
N GLY A 17 -14.52 12.75 -9.63
CA GLY A 17 -14.10 11.51 -10.29
C GLY A 17 -12.96 10.79 -9.56
N VAL A 18 -12.23 9.96 -10.31
CA VAL A 18 -11.10 9.17 -9.78
C VAL A 18 -9.85 10.03 -9.74
N ASN A 19 -9.28 10.20 -8.53
CA ASN A 19 -8.04 10.93 -8.30
C ASN A 19 -6.94 9.94 -7.85
N ALA A 20 -5.76 10.03 -8.47
CA ALA A 20 -4.58 9.24 -8.10
C ALA A 20 -3.48 10.19 -7.60
N GLN A 21 -3.23 10.18 -6.29
CA GLN A 21 -2.17 10.97 -5.66
C GLN A 21 -0.92 10.10 -5.49
N ILE A 22 0.22 10.62 -5.94
CA ILE A 22 1.51 9.97 -5.79
C ILE A 22 1.99 10.12 -4.36
N HIS A 23 2.25 8.98 -3.72
CA HIS A 23 2.99 8.87 -2.49
C HIS A 23 4.33 8.20 -2.85
N SER A 24 5.32 9.01 -3.23
CA SER A 24 6.64 8.54 -3.64
C SER A 24 7.57 8.31 -2.44
N ASP A 25 8.29 7.20 -2.48
CA ASP A 25 9.42 6.81 -1.61
C ASP A 25 9.07 6.41 -0.17
N PHE A 26 8.58 5.17 -0.03
CA PHE A 26 8.44 4.49 1.26
C PHE A 26 9.50 3.40 1.36
N GLU A 27 10.39 3.52 2.35
CA GLU A 27 11.21 2.40 2.79
C GLU A 27 10.32 1.36 3.47
N GLU A 28 10.77 0.11 3.53
CA GLU A 28 10.02 -1.01 4.13
C GLU A 28 9.47 -0.70 5.54
N GLU A 29 10.25 0.01 6.37
CA GLU A 29 9.82 0.42 7.71
C GLU A 29 8.59 1.35 7.68
N LYS A 30 8.47 2.20 6.67
CA LYS A 30 7.32 3.11 6.52
C LYS A 30 6.06 2.42 6.02
N MET A 31 6.17 1.20 5.47
CA MET A 31 4.99 0.41 5.07
C MET A 31 4.17 0.00 6.29
N ILE A 32 4.82 -0.36 7.40
CA ILE A 32 4.13 -0.71 8.65
C ILE A 32 3.34 0.49 9.18
N ASP A 33 3.99 1.66 9.22
CA ASP A 33 3.35 2.88 9.71
C ASP A 33 2.16 3.27 8.82
N MET A 34 2.30 3.16 7.50
CA MET A 34 1.18 3.35 6.57
C MET A 34 0.04 2.38 6.83
N LEU A 35 0.32 1.09 7.04
CA LEU A 35 -0.72 0.10 7.36
C LEU A 35 -1.42 0.42 8.68
N LYS A 36 -0.68 0.85 9.70
CA LYS A 36 -1.25 1.29 10.98
C LYS A 36 -2.13 2.52 10.81
N ASP A 37 -1.69 3.50 10.03
CA ASP A 37 -2.46 4.72 9.73
C ASP A 37 -3.75 4.38 8.97
N ILE A 38 -3.66 3.52 7.95
CA ILE A 38 -4.84 3.02 7.24
C ILE A 38 -5.78 2.29 8.21
N ASN A 39 -5.26 1.48 9.12
CA ASN A 39 -6.09 0.73 10.06
C ASN A 39 -6.78 1.63 11.09
N ALA A 40 -6.08 2.65 11.59
CA ALA A 40 -6.60 3.61 12.56
C ALA A 40 -7.57 4.62 11.93
N ALA A 41 -7.38 4.96 10.65
CA ALA A 41 -8.23 5.91 9.95
C ALA A 41 -9.44 5.24 9.28
N ASN A 42 -10.61 5.87 9.35
CA ASN A 42 -11.74 5.55 8.47
C ASN A 42 -11.56 6.18 7.08
N SER A 43 -10.38 5.98 6.48
CA SER A 43 -10.08 6.51 5.16
C SER A 43 -10.70 5.65 4.06
N GLU A 44 -11.19 6.31 3.01
CA GLU A 44 -11.70 5.67 1.80
C GLU A 44 -10.61 5.60 0.72
N GLY A 45 -10.81 4.70 -0.24
CA GLY A 45 -9.94 4.54 -1.40
C GLY A 45 -9.02 3.32 -1.33
N LEU A 46 -8.10 3.27 -2.28
CA LEU A 46 -7.15 2.18 -2.47
C LEU A 46 -5.73 2.73 -2.47
N TYR A 47 -4.78 1.99 -1.92
CA TYR A 47 -3.36 2.18 -2.21
C TYR A 47 -2.90 1.11 -3.17
N TRP A 48 -2.25 1.50 -4.26
CA TRP A 48 -1.59 0.56 -5.17
C TRP A 48 -0.09 0.65 -5.00
N ILE A 49 0.51 -0.45 -4.53
CA ILE A 49 1.90 -0.52 -4.10
C ILE A 49 2.75 -1.16 -5.19
N PHE A 50 3.91 -0.56 -5.44
CA PHE A 50 4.90 -1.02 -6.41
C PHE A 50 6.27 -1.11 -5.77
N LYS A 51 7.07 -2.09 -6.20
CA LYS A 51 8.51 -2.10 -5.97
C LYS A 51 9.18 -1.10 -6.89
N GLN A 52 10.08 -0.30 -6.34
CA GLN A 52 10.90 0.61 -7.13
C GLN A 52 12.16 -0.10 -7.64
N ARG A 53 12.49 0.14 -8.91
CA ARG A 53 13.82 -0.15 -9.48
C ARG A 53 14.25 1.04 -10.30
N ASP A 54 15.49 1.48 -10.11
CA ASP A 54 16.07 2.67 -10.76
C ASP A 54 15.23 3.94 -10.56
N GLY A 55 14.56 4.07 -9.40
CA GLY A 55 13.71 5.22 -9.06
C GLY A 55 12.28 5.15 -9.60
N GLU A 56 11.96 4.15 -10.42
CA GLU A 56 10.67 4.02 -11.12
C GLU A 56 9.80 2.92 -10.50
N PRO A 57 8.46 3.07 -10.45
CA PRO A 57 7.53 2.01 -10.02
C PRO A 57 7.45 0.93 -11.09
N LYS A 58 8.23 -0.14 -10.95
CA LYS A 58 8.43 -1.14 -12.02
C LYS A 58 7.56 -2.38 -11.86
N GLU A 59 7.19 -2.71 -10.63
CA GLU A 59 6.61 -4.01 -10.33
C GLU A 59 5.45 -3.87 -9.34
N PRO A 60 4.19 -4.15 -9.74
CA PRO A 60 3.06 -4.11 -8.83
C PRO A 60 3.16 -5.22 -7.79
N LEU A 61 2.99 -4.88 -6.51
CA LEU A 61 3.08 -5.82 -5.40
C LEU A 61 1.71 -6.19 -4.85
N CYS A 62 0.93 -5.17 -4.48
CA CYS A 62 -0.39 -5.37 -3.91
C CYS A 62 -1.27 -4.13 -4.03
N ILE A 63 -2.57 -4.33 -3.84
CA ILE A 63 -3.54 -3.27 -3.62
C ILE A 63 -4.01 -3.36 -2.17
N ILE A 64 -4.01 -2.24 -1.45
CA ILE A 64 -4.55 -2.13 -0.10
C ILE A 64 -5.87 -1.39 -0.20
N ASP A 65 -6.93 -2.03 0.26
CA ASP A 65 -8.26 -1.45 0.31
C ASP A 65 -8.52 -0.88 1.71
N CYS A 66 -8.61 0.45 1.77
CA CYS A 66 -8.77 1.18 3.02
C CYS A 66 -10.16 0.98 3.63
N GLN A 67 -11.17 0.70 2.82
CA GLN A 67 -12.54 0.54 3.30
C GLN A 67 -12.73 -0.83 3.94
N TYR A 68 -12.26 -1.89 3.28
CA TYR A 68 -12.39 -3.25 3.78
C TYR A 68 -11.21 -3.72 4.62
N LYS A 69 -10.17 -2.89 4.77
CA LYS A 69 -8.94 -3.18 5.52
C LYS A 69 -8.26 -4.48 5.04
N ARG A 70 -8.12 -4.62 3.72
CA ARG A 70 -7.59 -5.82 3.06
C ARG A 70 -6.43 -5.49 2.14
N ILE A 71 -5.54 -6.46 1.98
CA ILE A 71 -4.41 -6.43 1.06
C ILE A 71 -4.62 -7.55 0.03
N TYR A 72 -4.64 -7.18 -1.25
CA TYR A 72 -4.77 -8.07 -2.39
C TYR A 72 -3.41 -8.19 -3.08
N TYR A 73 -2.78 -9.36 -3.01
CA TYR A 73 -1.44 -9.56 -3.56
C TYR A 73 -1.48 -9.84 -5.06
N HIS A 74 -0.66 -9.12 -5.82
CA HIS A 74 -0.67 -9.20 -7.28
C HIS A 74 -0.28 -10.59 -7.80
N TYR A 75 0.75 -11.21 -7.22
CA TYR A 75 1.34 -12.44 -7.75
C TYR A 75 0.68 -13.72 -7.27
N SER A 76 0.27 -13.79 -6.00
CA SER A 76 -0.39 -14.99 -5.47
C SER A 76 -1.90 -14.95 -5.64
N GLY A 77 -2.50 -13.77 -5.80
CA GLY A 77 -3.95 -13.58 -5.74
C GLY A 77 -4.53 -13.72 -4.34
N ASP A 78 -3.68 -13.94 -3.32
CA ASP A 78 -4.12 -14.05 -1.93
C ASP A 78 -4.70 -12.73 -1.44
N VAL A 79 -5.60 -12.86 -0.47
CA VAL A 79 -6.20 -11.73 0.23
C VAL A 79 -5.92 -11.89 1.71
N GLU A 80 -5.33 -10.87 2.32
CA GLU A 80 -5.01 -10.84 3.74
C GLU A 80 -5.60 -9.59 4.39
N ASP A 81 -5.97 -9.67 5.66
CA ASP A 81 -6.39 -8.50 6.43
C ASP A 81 -5.17 -7.68 6.90
N ILE A 82 -5.37 -6.36 7.04
CA ILE A 82 -4.27 -5.45 7.41
C ILE A 82 -3.69 -5.78 8.80
N ASP A 83 -4.52 -6.20 9.77
CA ASP A 83 -4.05 -6.53 11.13
C ASP A 83 -3.08 -7.72 11.13
N THR A 84 -3.37 -8.75 10.34
CA THR A 84 -2.50 -9.92 10.16
C THR A 84 -1.15 -9.50 9.56
N MET A 85 -1.16 -8.64 8.55
CA MET A 85 0.09 -8.17 7.94
C MET A 85 0.91 -7.30 8.90
N ILE A 86 0.28 -6.39 9.65
CA ILE A 86 0.97 -5.57 10.67
C ILE A 86 1.66 -6.48 11.70
N LYS A 87 0.99 -7.55 12.16
CA LYS A 87 1.59 -8.52 13.11
C LYS A 87 2.78 -9.28 12.52
N LYS A 88 2.77 -9.58 11.22
CA LYS A 88 3.89 -10.25 10.54
C LYS A 88 5.10 -9.34 10.43
N LEU A 89 4.88 -8.06 10.09
CA LEU A 89 5.95 -7.10 9.88
C LEU A 89 6.52 -6.51 11.19
N SER A 90 5.78 -6.58 12.29
CA SER A 90 6.23 -6.07 13.60
C SER A 90 7.09 -7.07 14.41
N LYS A 91 7.51 -8.19 13.80
CA LYS A 91 8.34 -9.23 14.41
C LYS A 91 9.78 -9.13 13.94
#